data_AF-A0A967WHB0-F1
#
_entry.id   AF-A0A967WHB0-F1
#
_cell.length_a   1.000
_cell.length_b   1.000
_cell.length_c   1.000
_cell.angle_alpha   90.00
_cell.angle_beta   90.00
_cell.angle_gamma   90.00
#
_symmetry.space_group_name_H-M   'P 1'
#
loop_
_entity.id
_entity.type
_entity.pdbx_description
1 polymer ?
#
loop_
_entity_poly.entity_id
_entity_poly.type
_entity_poly.pdbx_seq_one_letter_code
_entity_poly.pdbx_strand_id
1 'polypeptide(L)' 'TRRDPHLPLALLRARGQMTEIRHDDLQFTREEAVLFLNQAMGLALTPEEIALLERRTEGWITGLQLAAMALQRTSSPQS' A
#
# COMPACT_ATOMS: atom_id res chain seq x y z
N THR A 1 14.43 21.57 1.95
CA THR A 1 14.17 20.95 0.63
C THR A 1 14.82 19.58 0.60
N ARG A 2 14.10 18.54 0.15
CA ARG A 2 14.71 17.23 -0.11
C ARG A 2 15.71 17.39 -1.26
N ARG A 3 16.93 16.90 -1.11
CA ARG A 3 17.95 16.85 -2.18
C ARG A 3 18.30 15.38 -2.41
N ASP A 4 18.27 14.96 -3.67
CA ASP A 4 18.71 13.61 -4.00
C ASP A 4 20.25 13.56 -3.88
N PRO A 5 20.80 12.61 -3.11
CA PRO A 5 22.23 12.47 -2.96
C PRO A 5 22.86 12.06 -4.29
N HIS A 6 24.07 12.54 -4.57
CA HIS A 6 24.83 12.18 -5.76
C HIS A 6 25.38 10.75 -5.65
N LEU A 7 24.50 9.76 -5.79
CA LEU A 7 24.84 8.35 -5.83
C LEU A 7 25.06 7.92 -7.28
N PRO A 8 26.12 7.14 -7.59
CA PRO A 8 26.37 6.65 -8.95
C PRO A 8 25.47 5.45 -9.28
N LEU A 9 24.15 5.67 -9.33
CA LEU A 9 23.13 4.60 -9.44
C LEU A 9 23.34 3.70 -10.67
N ALA A 10 23.71 4.27 -11.81
CA ALA A 10 23.99 3.49 -13.03
C ALA A 10 25.16 2.52 -12.86
N LEU A 11 26.22 2.94 -12.15
CA LEU A 11 27.39 2.12 -11.87
C LEU A 11 27.07 1.02 -10.86
N LEU A 12 26.34 1.34 -9.79
CA LEU A 12 25.91 0.37 -8.80
C LEU A 12 25.00 -0.70 -9.42
N ARG A 13 24.09 -0.29 -10.33
CA ARG A 13 23.27 -1.21 -11.13
C ARG A 13 24.12 -2.13 -12.00
N ALA A 14 25.07 -1.58 -12.77
CA ALA A 14 25.94 -2.36 -13.64
C ALA A 14 26.82 -3.37 -12.88
N ARG A 15 27.13 -3.09 -11.61
CA ARG A 15 27.92 -3.97 -10.73
C ARG A 15 27.07 -4.95 -9.91
N GLY A 16 25.74 -4.94 -10.05
CA GLY A 16 24.84 -5.77 -9.23
C GLY A 16 24.83 -5.38 -7.74
N GLN A 17 25.26 -4.16 -7.41
CA GLN A 17 25.34 -3.65 -6.03
C GLN A 17 24.09 -2.85 -5.63
N MET A 18 22.96 -3.10 -6.31
CA MET A 18 21.71 -2.40 -6.09
C MET A 18 20.55 -3.37 -6.17
N THR A 19 19.77 -3.47 -5.08
CA THR A 19 18.48 -4.13 -5.07
C THR A 19 17.42 -3.12 -5.49
N GLU A 20 16.72 -3.41 -6.57
CA GLU A 20 15.60 -2.59 -7.02
C GLU A 20 14.31 -3.24 -6.54
N ILE A 21 13.47 -2.46 -5.88
CA ILE A 21 12.12 -2.86 -5.52
C ILE A 21 11.18 -2.14 -6.49
N ARG A 22 10.40 -2.90 -7.25
CA ARG A 22 9.43 -2.36 -8.21
C ARG A 22 8.06 -2.19 -7.56
N HIS A 23 7.21 -1.49 -8.28
CA HIS A 23 5.81 -1.27 -7.88
C HIS A 23 5.12 -2.58 -7.52
N ASP A 24 5.24 -3.58 -8.39
CA ASP A 24 4.56 -4.87 -8.25
C ASP A 24 5.12 -5.70 -7.08
N ASP A 25 6.37 -5.45 -6.67
CA ASP A 25 6.98 -6.08 -5.49
C ASP A 25 6.45 -5.52 -4.16
N LEU A 26 5.80 -4.34 -4.21
CA LEU A 26 5.24 -3.64 -3.04
C LEU A 26 3.71 -3.65 -3.01
N GLN A 27 3.08 -4.10 -4.08
CA GLN A 27 1.64 -4.23 -4.15
C GLN A 27 1.20 -5.37 -3.24
N PHE A 28 0.16 -5.14 -2.44
CA PHE A 28 -0.45 -6.24 -1.70
C PHE A 28 -1.13 -7.22 -2.64
N THR A 29 -0.97 -8.51 -2.35
CA THR A 29 -1.87 -9.51 -2.94
C THR A 29 -3.29 -9.33 -2.42
N ARG A 30 -4.26 -9.95 -3.09
CA ARG A 30 -5.66 -9.99 -2.63
C ARG A 30 -5.74 -10.51 -1.19
N GLU A 31 -5.01 -11.58 -0.89
CA GLU A 31 -5.01 -12.21 0.42
C GLU A 31 -4.42 -11.26 1.47
N GLU A 32 -3.31 -10.59 1.15
CA GLU A 32 -2.70 -9.59 2.04
C GLU A 32 -3.61 -8.39 2.29
N ALA A 33 -4.31 -7.90 1.27
CA ALA A 33 -5.29 -6.83 1.41
C ALA A 33 -6.46 -7.22 2.32
N VAL A 34 -6.98 -8.45 2.19
CA VAL A 34 -8.03 -8.99 3.09
C VAL A 34 -7.53 -9.07 4.53
N LEU A 35 -6.35 -9.66 4.74
CA LEU A 35 -5.75 -9.78 6.07
C LEU A 35 -5.54 -8.40 6.70
N PHE A 36 -5.02 -7.45 5.94
CA PHE A 36 -4.76 -6.11 6.42
C PHE A 36 -6.04 -5.34 6.77
N LEU A 37 -7.00 -5.28 5.84
CA LEU A 37 -8.23 -4.50 6.04
C LEU A 37 -9.09 -5.10 7.16
N ASN A 38 -9.24 -6.43 7.18
CA ASN A 38 -10.19 -7.05 8.09
C ASN A 38 -9.58 -7.50 9.42
N GLN A 39 -8.34 -7.99 9.43
CA GLN A 39 -7.70 -8.47 10.66
C GLN A 39 -6.88 -7.38 11.35
N ALA A 40 -6.07 -6.63 10.61
CA ALA A 40 -5.21 -5.60 11.21
C ALA A 40 -5.97 -4.29 11.47
N MET A 41 -6.82 -3.87 10.53
CA MET A 41 -7.61 -2.62 10.64
C MET A 41 -9.03 -2.85 11.19
N GLY A 42 -9.43 -4.11 11.41
CA GLY A 42 -10.72 -4.47 12.02
C GLY A 42 -11.94 -4.06 11.18
N LEU A 43 -11.77 -3.84 9.88
CA LEU A 43 -12.89 -3.50 9.00
C LEU A 43 -13.64 -4.79 8.64
N ALA A 44 -14.96 -4.80 8.70
CA ALA A 44 -15.74 -5.99 8.33
C ALA A 44 -16.13 -5.94 6.84
N LEU A 45 -15.15 -5.72 5.95
CA LEU A 45 -15.43 -5.49 4.53
C LEU A 45 -15.72 -6.80 3.78
N THR A 46 -16.65 -6.72 2.83
CA THR A 46 -16.93 -7.84 1.92
C THR A 46 -15.84 -7.99 0.85
N PRO A 47 -15.73 -9.16 0.20
CA PRO A 47 -14.78 -9.36 -0.90
C PRO A 47 -14.94 -8.33 -2.03
N GLU A 48 -16.17 -7.89 -2.33
CA GLU A 48 -16.47 -6.91 -3.37
C GLU A 48 -15.96 -5.52 -3.00
N GLU A 49 -16.10 -5.12 -1.74
CA GLU A 49 -15.61 -3.85 -1.21
C GLU A 49 -14.08 -3.80 -1.23
N ILE A 50 -13.44 -4.91 -0.83
CA ILE A 50 -11.98 -5.06 -0.90
C ILE A 50 -11.51 -4.98 -2.36
N ALA A 51 -12.21 -5.64 -3.29
CA ALA A 51 -11.91 -5.55 -4.72
C ALA A 51 -12.11 -4.17 -5.31
N LEU A 52 -13.04 -3.37 -4.78
CA LEU A 52 -13.21 -1.99 -5.18
C LEU A 52 -12.07 -1.13 -4.65
N LEU A 53 -11.67 -1.31 -3.39
CA LEU A 53 -10.56 -0.59 -2.77
C LEU A 53 -9.23 -0.89 -3.45
N GLU A 54 -8.92 -2.16 -3.71
CA GLU A 54 -7.72 -2.54 -4.45
C GLU A 54 -7.68 -1.91 -5.84
N ARG A 55 -8.78 -1.95 -6.60
CA ARG A 55 -8.83 -1.34 -7.94
C ARG A 55 -8.62 0.17 -7.91
N ARG A 56 -9.14 0.86 -6.88
CA ARG A 56 -8.99 2.32 -6.74
C ARG A 56 -7.63 2.74 -6.20
N THR A 57 -6.94 1.84 -5.51
CA THR A 57 -5.64 2.09 -4.90
C THR A 57 -4.52 1.41 -5.68
N GLU A 58 -4.85 0.75 -6.79
CA GLU A 58 -3.94 -0.07 -7.58
C GLU A 58 -3.14 -1.06 -6.69
N GLY A 59 -3.79 -1.57 -5.64
CA GLY A 59 -3.20 -2.48 -4.64
C GLY A 59 -2.07 -1.87 -3.78
N TRP A 60 -1.86 -0.54 -3.82
CA TRP A 60 -0.89 0.11 -2.94
C TRP A 60 -1.33 0.06 -1.49
N ILE A 61 -0.43 -0.41 -0.63
CA ILE A 61 -0.66 -0.43 0.82
C ILE A 61 -1.00 0.97 1.36
N THR A 62 -0.30 2.01 0.91
CA THR A 62 -0.57 3.39 1.36
C THR A 62 -1.97 3.85 0.94
N GLY A 63 -2.41 3.49 -0.27
CA GLY A 63 -3.75 3.81 -0.75
C GLY A 63 -4.82 3.07 0.05
N LEU A 64 -4.63 1.76 0.28
CA LEU A 64 -5.51 0.93 1.10
C LEU A 64 -5.61 1.44 2.53
N GLN A 65 -4.49 1.83 3.14
CA GLN A 65 -4.45 2.38 4.49
C GLN A 65 -5.19 3.72 4.59
N LEU A 66 -5.01 4.62 3.62
CA LEU A 66 -5.73 5.90 3.58
C LEU A 66 -7.24 5.69 3.45
N ALA A 67 -7.66 4.76 2.58
CA ALA A 67 -9.07 4.41 2.43
C ALA A 67 -9.64 3.78 3.72
N ALA A 68 -8.91 2.86 4.34
CA ALA A 68 -9.28 2.24 5.61
C ALA A 68 -9.45 3.28 6.73
N MET A 69 -8.50 4.22 6.87
CA MET A 69 -8.61 5.31 7.85
C MET A 69 -9.80 6.23 7.57
N ALA A 70 -10.11 6.50 6.30
CA ALA A 70 -11.29 7.29 5.95
C ALA A 70 -12.58 6.57 6.37
N LEU A 71 -12.68 5.26 6.13
CA LEU A 71 -13.81 4.43 6.53
C LEU A 71 -13.98 4.43 8.06
N GLN A 72 -12.91 4.19 8.83
CA GLN A 72 -12.98 4.21 10.30
C GLN A 72 -13.48 5.54 10.87
N ARG A 73 -13.10 6.67 10.26
CA ARG A 73 -13.62 7.99 10.68
C ARG A 73 -15.11 8.13 10.43
N THR A 74 -15.61 7.59 9.32
CA THR A 74 -17.06 7.62 9.02
C THR A 74 -17.86 6.65 9.88
N SER A 75 -17.26 5.55 10.31
CA SER A 75 -17.89 4.54 11.18
C SER A 75 -17.86 4.92 12.66
N SER A 76 -17.04 5.88 13.05
CA SER A 76 -16.97 6.40 14.43
C SER A 76 -17.99 7.55 14.57
N PRO A 77 -19.12 7.38 15.28
CA PRO A 77 -20.00 8.49 15.57
C PRO A 77 -19.22 9.47 16.44
N GLN A 78 -19.09 10.71 15.98
CA GLN A 78 -18.51 11.79 16.76
C GLN A 78 -19.37 11.99 18.01
N SER A 79 -18.88 11.51 19.15
CA SER A 79 -19.46 11.78 20.47
C SER A 79 -19.12 13.20 20.92
#